data_AF-A0A3S4KDZ1-F1
#
_entry.id   AF-A0A3S4KDZ1-F1
#
_cell.length_a   1.000
_cell.length_b   1.000
_cell.length_c   1.000
_cell.angle_alpha   90.00
_cell.angle_beta   90.00
_cell.angle_gamma   90.00
#
_symmetry.space_group_name_H-M   'P 1'
#
loop_
_entity.id
_entity.type
_entity.pdbx_description
1 polymer ?
#
loop_
_entity_poly.entity_id
_entity_poly.type
_entity_poly.pdbx_seq_one_letter_code
_entity_poly.pdbx_strand_id
1 'polypeptide(L)'
;MITTNRINDPQVAEDILARGDADMVSMARPFLADAEFISKAQDDRADQINTCIGCNQACLRSDLRRQKSPPVWSTRARVMETLMPVLPANAPKRLAVVGAGPAGLAFAVNAAAAVITSRCLIALPEIGGQFNIAKQIPGKRSFTRRCVTTAPCSIFMVSIYA
;
A
#
# COMPACT_ATOMS: atom_id res chain seq x y z
N MET A 1 -15.66 24.66 7.19
CA MET A 1 -15.11 24.57 5.82
C MET A 1 -14.34 23.25 5.68
N ILE A 2 -14.53 22.53 4.57
CA ILE A 2 -13.85 21.25 4.33
C ILE A 2 -12.95 21.40 3.11
N THR A 3 -11.65 21.13 3.25
CA THR A 3 -10.73 21.09 2.12
C THR A 3 -10.57 19.66 1.62
N THR A 4 -10.23 19.50 0.34
CA THR A 4 -10.09 18.20 -0.29
C THR A 4 -8.98 18.25 -1.32
N ASN A 5 -8.78 17.11 -1.98
CA ASN A 5 -7.90 16.91 -3.12
C ASN A 5 -6.44 16.62 -2.75
N ARG A 6 -5.97 15.45 -3.15
CA ARG A 6 -4.58 14.97 -3.02
C ARG A 6 -3.97 14.94 -1.61
N ILE A 7 -4.76 15.14 -0.57
CA ILE A 7 -4.36 14.89 0.82
C ILE A 7 -4.30 13.37 1.02
N ASN A 8 -3.11 12.83 1.19
CA ASN A 8 -2.84 11.38 1.28
C ASN A 8 -1.78 11.03 2.32
N ASP A 9 -1.37 12.00 3.13
CA ASP A 9 -0.38 11.88 4.19
C ASP A 9 -0.98 12.49 5.47
N PRO A 10 -0.90 11.79 6.62
CA PRO A 10 -1.43 12.31 7.88
C PRO A 10 -0.81 13.64 8.30
N GLN A 11 0.50 13.82 8.12
CA GLN A 11 1.20 15.07 8.46
C GLN A 11 0.71 16.22 7.58
N VAL A 12 0.51 15.98 6.29
CA VAL A 12 -0.05 17.02 5.40
C VAL A 12 -1.46 17.41 5.81
N ALA A 13 -2.28 16.45 6.27
CA ALA A 13 -3.60 16.73 6.82
C ALA A 13 -3.51 17.57 8.10
N GLU A 14 -2.62 17.20 9.03
CA GLU A 14 -2.41 17.93 10.27
C GLU A 14 -1.90 19.35 10.01
N ASP A 15 -0.93 19.52 9.12
CA ASP A 15 -0.38 20.84 8.79
C ASP A 15 -1.45 21.78 8.20
N ILE A 16 -2.40 21.26 7.44
CA ILE A 16 -3.53 22.04 6.90
C ILE A 16 -4.45 22.52 8.04
N LEU A 17 -4.78 21.63 8.97
CA LEU A 17 -5.64 21.95 10.12
C LEU A 17 -4.93 22.95 11.05
N ALA A 18 -3.66 22.70 11.36
CA ALA A 18 -2.84 23.56 12.23
C ALA A 18 -2.63 24.97 11.66
N ARG A 19 -2.55 25.12 10.33
CA ARG A 19 -2.50 26.44 9.68
C ARG A 19 -3.84 27.17 9.65
N GLY A 20 -4.95 26.50 9.98
CA GLY A 20 -6.29 27.07 9.87
C GLY A 20 -6.79 27.16 8.42
N ASP A 21 -6.19 26.41 7.49
CA ASP A 21 -6.60 26.41 6.08
C ASP A 21 -8.00 25.78 5.90
N ALA A 22 -8.44 24.93 6.83
CA ALA A 22 -9.79 24.34 6.88
C ALA A 22 -10.11 23.79 8.27
N ASP A 23 -11.40 23.59 8.55
CA ASP A 23 -11.87 22.95 9.79
C ASP A 23 -11.85 21.42 9.71
N MET A 24 -11.89 20.88 8.48
CA MET A 24 -11.83 19.43 8.21
C MET A 24 -11.11 19.15 6.90
N VAL A 25 -10.49 17.97 6.83
CA VAL A 25 -9.91 17.42 5.60
C VAL A 25 -10.76 16.28 5.06
N SER A 26 -11.02 16.30 3.76
CA SER A 26 -11.70 15.24 3.05
C SER A 26 -10.70 14.36 2.30
N MET A 27 -10.71 13.09 2.64
CA MET A 27 -9.91 12.04 1.99
C MET A 27 -10.85 10.97 1.43
N ALA A 28 -10.68 10.58 0.17
CA ALA A 28 -11.45 9.51 -0.45
C ALA A 28 -10.55 8.32 -0.85
N ARG A 29 -9.67 8.55 -1.83
CA ARG A 29 -8.75 7.51 -2.32
C ARG A 29 -7.73 6.98 -1.29
N PRO A 30 -7.29 7.73 -0.27
CA PRO A 30 -6.48 7.17 0.82
C PRO A 30 -7.18 6.02 1.55
N PHE A 31 -8.48 6.14 1.85
CA PHE A 31 -9.24 5.06 2.48
C PHE A 31 -9.45 3.84 1.59
N LEU A 32 -9.48 4.03 0.27
CA LEU A 32 -9.44 2.91 -0.68
C LEU A 32 -8.06 2.22 -0.75
N ALA A 33 -6.99 2.92 -0.41
CA ALA A 33 -5.65 2.36 -0.40
C ALA A 33 -5.33 1.67 0.94
N ASP A 34 -5.77 2.26 2.05
CA ASP A 34 -5.60 1.75 3.41
C ASP A 34 -6.84 2.05 4.26
N ALA A 35 -7.57 1.01 4.66
CA ALA A 35 -8.72 1.17 5.57
C ALA A 35 -8.27 1.54 6.99
N GLU A 36 -7.05 1.18 7.38
CA GLU A 36 -6.46 1.46 8.70
C GLU A 36 -5.69 2.79 8.72
N PHE A 37 -5.93 3.69 7.75
CA PHE A 37 -5.19 4.95 7.63
C PHE A 37 -5.22 5.77 8.94
N ILE A 38 -6.39 5.92 9.55
CA ILE A 38 -6.57 6.74 10.75
C ILE A 38 -5.99 6.04 11.98
N SER A 39 -6.26 4.73 12.16
CA SER A 39 -5.71 4.00 13.31
C SER A 39 -4.19 3.95 13.27
N LYS A 40 -3.58 3.70 12.10
CA LYS A 40 -2.12 3.76 11.93
C LYS A 40 -1.55 5.15 12.20
N ALA A 41 -2.24 6.21 11.78
CA ALA A 41 -1.81 7.58 12.07
C ALA A 41 -1.88 7.90 13.57
N GLN A 42 -2.94 7.45 14.26
CA GLN A 42 -3.11 7.64 15.71
C GLN A 42 -2.10 6.85 16.53
N ASP A 43 -1.71 5.66 16.07
CA ASP A 43 -0.75 4.77 16.75
C ASP A 43 0.73 5.10 16.44
N ASP A 44 1.02 6.24 15.81
CA ASP A 44 2.37 6.61 15.35
C ASP A 44 3.02 5.59 14.38
N ARG A 45 2.17 4.90 13.60
CA ARG A 45 2.54 3.91 12.57
C ARG A 45 2.33 4.45 11.16
N ALA A 46 2.58 5.75 10.97
CA ALA A 46 2.35 6.41 9.68
C ALA A 46 3.22 5.85 8.55
N ASP A 47 4.37 5.26 8.88
CA ASP A 47 5.26 4.55 7.96
C ASP A 47 4.67 3.24 7.40
N GLN A 48 3.66 2.67 8.08
CA GLN A 48 2.95 1.46 7.67
C GLN A 48 1.74 1.73 6.78
N ILE A 49 1.42 3.00 6.54
CA ILE A 49 0.25 3.38 5.74
C ILE A 49 0.49 3.04 4.26
N ASN A 50 -0.46 2.32 3.68
CA ASN A 50 -0.48 2.04 2.25
C ASN A 50 -0.90 3.30 1.45
N THR A 51 0.04 4.22 1.23
CA THR A 51 -0.23 5.55 0.65
C THR A 51 -0.85 5.48 -0.75
N CYS A 52 -1.92 6.25 -0.96
CA CYS A 52 -2.51 6.42 -2.29
C CYS A 52 -1.60 7.24 -3.22
N ILE A 53 -1.09 6.63 -4.29
CA ILE A 53 -0.24 7.31 -5.27
C ILE A 53 -1.02 8.07 -6.36
N GLY A 54 -2.35 8.04 -6.36
CA GLY A 54 -3.19 8.79 -7.31
C GLY A 54 -3.10 8.31 -8.76
N CYS A 55 -2.87 7.01 -8.96
CA CYS A 55 -2.79 6.38 -10.28
C CYS A 55 -4.09 6.50 -11.09
N ASN A 56 -5.24 6.63 -10.41
CA ASN A 56 -6.59 6.63 -10.97
C ASN A 56 -6.99 5.39 -11.79
N GLN A 57 -6.16 4.34 -11.85
CA GLN A 57 -6.37 3.20 -12.74
C GLN A 57 -7.51 2.28 -12.27
N ALA A 58 -7.55 1.99 -10.97
CA ALA A 58 -8.47 0.99 -10.42
C ALA A 58 -9.46 1.56 -9.38
N CYS A 59 -9.55 2.88 -9.33
CA CYS A 59 -10.66 3.58 -8.70
C CYS A 59 -11.45 4.30 -9.81
N LEU A 60 -10.96 5.47 -10.23
CA LEU A 60 -11.66 6.33 -11.19
C LEU A 60 -11.87 5.68 -12.57
N ARG A 61 -10.82 5.12 -13.20
CA ARG A 61 -10.94 4.51 -14.53
C ARG A 61 -11.84 3.27 -14.53
N SER A 62 -11.81 2.47 -13.46
CA SER A 62 -12.69 1.30 -13.34
C SER A 62 -14.15 1.72 -13.17
N ASP A 63 -14.42 2.77 -12.37
CA ASP A 63 -15.78 3.30 -12.20
C ASP A 63 -16.31 3.87 -13.52
N LEU A 64 -15.50 4.66 -14.24
CA LEU A 64 -15.87 5.22 -15.54
C LEU A 64 -16.13 4.14 -16.60
N ARG A 65 -15.45 2.99 -16.51
CA ARG A 65 -15.68 1.84 -17.39
C ARG A 65 -16.78 0.90 -16.90
N ARG A 66 -17.46 1.23 -15.80
CA ARG A 66 -18.47 0.37 -15.11
C ARG A 66 -17.93 -1.02 -14.78
N GLN A 67 -16.63 -1.12 -14.48
CA GLN A 67 -15.96 -2.35 -14.10
C GLN A 67 -15.66 -2.35 -12.60
N LYS A 68 -15.96 -3.47 -11.94
CA LYS A 68 -15.54 -3.70 -10.55
C LYS A 68 -14.12 -4.26 -10.54
N SER A 69 -13.12 -3.37 -10.48
CA SER A 69 -11.73 -3.73 -10.24
C SER A 69 -11.31 -3.23 -8.85
N PRO A 70 -10.65 -4.06 -8.03
CA PRO A 70 -10.00 -3.57 -6.83
C PRO A 70 -8.79 -2.70 -7.22
N PRO A 71 -8.40 -1.71 -6.39
CA PRO A 71 -7.14 -1.01 -6.54
C PRO A 71 -5.98 -1.99 -6.80
N VAL A 72 -5.13 -1.80 -7.83
CA VAL A 72 -3.82 -2.51 -7.97
C VAL A 72 -2.97 -2.48 -6.68
N TRP A 73 -3.30 -1.55 -5.79
CA TRP A 73 -2.58 -1.21 -4.58
C TRP A 73 -3.10 -1.95 -3.34
N SER A 74 -4.34 -2.41 -3.40
CA SER A 74 -5.03 -3.15 -2.34
C SER A 74 -6.03 -4.06 -3.03
N THR A 75 -5.62 -5.32 -3.23
CA THR A 75 -6.47 -6.35 -3.85
C THR A 75 -7.76 -6.61 -3.08
N ARG A 76 -7.82 -6.16 -1.82
CA ARG A 76 -8.94 -6.35 -0.91
C ARG A 76 -9.89 -5.15 -0.84
N ALA A 77 -9.47 -3.96 -1.28
CA ALA A 77 -10.34 -2.79 -1.27
C ALA A 77 -11.55 -2.95 -2.22
N ARG A 78 -12.60 -2.14 -1.98
CA ARG A 78 -13.85 -2.09 -2.77
C ARG A 78 -14.68 -3.38 -2.69
N VAL A 79 -15.06 -3.78 -1.47
CA VAL A 79 -15.91 -4.97 -1.15
C VAL A 79 -15.21 -6.32 -1.36
N MET A 80 -13.96 -6.33 -1.83
CA MET A 80 -13.21 -7.56 -2.01
C MET A 80 -12.73 -8.18 -0.68
N GLU A 81 -12.76 -7.45 0.42
CA GLU A 81 -12.51 -7.97 1.77
C GLU A 81 -13.43 -9.14 2.14
N THR A 82 -14.72 -9.05 1.82
CA THR A 82 -15.69 -10.13 2.11
C THR A 82 -15.52 -11.32 1.16
N LEU A 83 -15.10 -11.06 -0.08
CA LEU A 83 -14.93 -12.10 -1.11
C LEU A 83 -13.56 -12.78 -1.07
N MET A 84 -12.54 -12.12 -0.49
CA MET A 84 -11.18 -12.61 -0.34
C MET A 84 -10.71 -12.49 1.12
N PRO A 85 -11.29 -13.28 2.03
CA PRO A 85 -10.85 -13.30 3.42
C PRO A 85 -9.43 -13.84 3.55
N VAL A 86 -8.67 -13.32 4.51
CA VAL A 86 -7.38 -13.91 4.90
C VAL A 86 -7.66 -15.05 5.84
N LEU A 87 -7.54 -16.27 5.31
CA LEU A 87 -7.66 -17.47 6.12
C LEU A 87 -6.26 -17.92 6.54
N PRO A 88 -6.08 -18.35 7.80
CA PRO A 88 -4.82 -18.97 8.21
C PRO A 88 -4.56 -20.20 7.34
N ALA A 89 -3.29 -20.44 7.01
CA ALA A 89 -2.92 -21.62 6.24
C ALA A 89 -3.20 -22.89 7.05
N ASN A 90 -3.78 -23.91 6.41
CA ASN A 90 -4.04 -25.22 7.03
C ASN A 90 -2.78 -25.89 7.61
N ALA A 91 -1.60 -25.54 7.09
CA ALA A 91 -0.32 -25.96 7.62
C ALA A 91 0.75 -24.91 7.32
N PRO A 92 1.74 -24.71 8.21
CA PRO A 92 2.86 -23.81 7.96
C PRO A 92 3.68 -24.34 6.78
N LYS A 93 3.90 -23.49 5.77
CA LYS A 93 4.77 -23.79 4.63
C LYS A 93 5.95 -22.83 4.60
N ARG A 94 7.06 -23.28 4.04
CA ARG A 94 8.21 -22.43 3.72
C ARG A 94 8.22 -22.16 2.23
N LEU A 95 8.02 -20.92 1.84
CA LEU A 95 7.96 -20.51 0.43
C LEU A 95 9.15 -19.62 0.07
N ALA A 96 9.66 -19.78 -1.15
CA ALA A 96 10.65 -18.88 -1.72
C ALA A 96 9.99 -18.03 -2.80
N VAL A 97 10.17 -16.71 -2.73
CA VAL A 97 9.64 -15.72 -3.66
C VAL A 97 10.81 -15.14 -4.44
N VAL A 98 10.91 -15.45 -5.73
CA VAL A 98 11.98 -14.93 -6.58
C VAL A 98 11.54 -13.61 -7.19
N GLY A 99 12.20 -12.52 -6.78
CA GLY A 99 11.99 -11.17 -7.28
C GLY A 99 11.18 -10.26 -6.36
N ALA A 100 11.81 -9.20 -5.84
CA ALA A 100 11.15 -8.18 -5.02
C ALA A 100 10.53 -7.03 -5.84
N GLY A 101 9.85 -7.37 -6.94
CA GLY A 101 8.95 -6.44 -7.61
C GLY A 101 7.63 -6.26 -6.84
N PRO A 102 6.72 -5.40 -7.31
CA PRO A 102 5.41 -5.19 -6.67
C PRO A 102 4.60 -6.50 -6.54
N ALA A 103 4.73 -7.42 -7.51
CA ALA A 103 4.06 -8.73 -7.46
C ALA A 103 4.63 -9.62 -6.35
N GLY A 104 5.96 -9.77 -6.28
CA GLY A 104 6.61 -10.60 -5.27
C GLY A 104 6.45 -10.04 -3.86
N LEU A 105 6.56 -8.72 -3.69
CA LEU A 105 6.32 -8.04 -2.42
C LEU A 105 4.86 -8.20 -1.96
N ALA A 106 3.89 -8.01 -2.86
CA ALA A 106 2.49 -8.24 -2.52
C ALA A 106 2.25 -9.69 -2.09
N PHE A 107 2.81 -10.67 -2.80
CA PHE A 107 2.69 -12.07 -2.41
C PHE A 107 3.32 -12.36 -1.04
N ALA A 108 4.56 -11.91 -0.80
CA ALA A 108 5.28 -12.16 0.45
C ALA A 108 4.53 -11.59 1.66
N VAL A 109 4.05 -10.35 1.57
CA VAL A 109 3.27 -9.71 2.64
C VAL A 109 1.95 -10.43 2.89
N ASN A 110 1.23 -10.82 1.83
CA ASN A 110 -0.04 -11.56 1.98
C ASN A 110 0.16 -12.98 2.52
N ALA A 111 1.21 -13.68 2.09
CA ALA A 111 1.52 -15.03 2.56
C ALA A 111 1.89 -15.03 4.05
N ALA A 112 2.67 -14.05 4.49
CA ALA A 112 3.04 -13.92 5.88
C ALA A 112 1.85 -13.55 6.79
N ALA A 113 0.89 -12.75 6.29
CA ALA A 113 -0.37 -12.50 6.98
C ALA A 113 -1.21 -13.79 7.18
N ALA A 114 -1.02 -14.81 6.33
CA ALA A 114 -1.65 -16.14 6.48
C ALA A 114 -0.82 -17.12 7.34
N VAL A 115 0.17 -16.63 8.09
CA VAL A 115 1.09 -17.42 8.95
C VAL A 115 2.01 -18.37 8.17
N ILE A 116 2.30 -18.04 6.91
CA ILE A 116 3.24 -18.78 6.07
C ILE A 116 4.61 -18.09 6.11
N THR A 117 5.66 -18.81 6.46
CA THR A 117 7.02 -18.26 6.41
C THR A 117 7.49 -18.16 4.95
N SER A 118 7.65 -16.94 4.42
CA SER A 118 8.16 -16.71 3.08
C SER A 118 9.53 -16.03 3.10
N ARG A 119 10.44 -16.48 2.24
CA ARG A 119 11.74 -15.83 1.98
C ARG A 119 11.70 -15.16 0.61
N CYS A 120 12.10 -13.90 0.51
CA CYS A 120 12.19 -13.20 -0.76
C CYS A 120 13.65 -13.16 -1.21
N LEU A 121 13.91 -13.63 -2.43
CA LEU A 121 15.21 -13.63 -3.08
C LEU A 121 15.24 -12.50 -4.10
N ILE A 122 16.28 -11.67 -4.09
CA ILE A 122 16.39 -10.50 -4.96
C ILE A 122 17.74 -10.54 -5.67
N ALA A 123 17.74 -10.30 -6.98
CA ALA A 123 18.97 -10.16 -7.77
C ALA A 123 19.49 -8.71 -7.86
N LEU A 124 18.75 -7.74 -7.30
CA LEU A 124 18.99 -6.30 -7.39
C LEU A 124 19.32 -5.73 -5.99
N PRO A 125 20.08 -4.62 -5.91
CA PRO A 125 20.51 -4.05 -4.63
C PRO A 125 19.37 -3.43 -3.82
N GLU A 126 18.23 -3.12 -4.44
CA GLU A 126 17.05 -2.58 -3.78
C GLU A 126 15.76 -3.31 -4.19
N ILE A 127 14.82 -3.41 -3.25
CA ILE A 127 13.44 -3.84 -3.51
C ILE A 127 12.72 -2.83 -4.42
N GLY A 128 11.66 -3.28 -5.10
CA GLY A 128 10.79 -2.43 -5.93
C GLY A 128 10.77 -2.83 -7.42
N GLY A 129 11.83 -3.49 -7.92
CA GLY A 129 11.91 -3.92 -9.31
C GLY A 129 11.69 -2.76 -10.29
N GLN A 130 10.77 -2.92 -11.26
CA GLN A 130 10.47 -1.87 -12.23
C GLN A 130 9.92 -0.57 -11.62
N PHE A 131 9.41 -0.59 -10.38
CA PHE A 131 8.97 0.65 -9.75
C PHE A 131 10.15 1.58 -9.45
N ASN A 132 11.38 1.07 -9.31
CA ASN A 132 12.58 1.90 -9.13
C ASN A 132 12.92 2.72 -10.38
N ILE A 133 12.44 2.28 -11.55
CA ILE A 133 12.47 3.07 -12.79
C ILE A 133 11.27 4.02 -12.81
N ALA A 134 10.07 3.52 -12.49
CA ALA A 134 8.84 4.31 -12.53
C ALA A 134 8.87 5.54 -11.60
N LYS A 135 9.54 5.46 -10.45
CA LYS A 135 9.67 6.56 -9.47
C LYS A 135 10.49 7.74 -10.02
N GLN A 136 11.35 7.52 -11.01
CA GLN A 136 12.22 8.55 -11.61
C GLN A 136 11.49 9.46 -12.59
N ILE A 137 10.32 9.02 -13.11
CA ILE A 137 9.57 9.79 -14.11
C ILE A 137 8.95 11.04 -13.46
N PRO A 138 9.09 12.23 -14.06
CA PRO A 138 8.44 13.45 -13.58
C PRO A 138 6.93 13.26 -13.36
N GLY A 139 6.43 13.72 -12.21
CA GLY A 139 5.03 13.51 -11.80
C GLY A 139 4.71 12.15 -11.17
N LYS A 140 5.66 11.19 -11.15
CA LYS A 140 5.51 9.87 -10.49
C LYS A 140 6.36 9.70 -9.23
N ARG A 141 6.83 10.80 -8.63
CA ARG A 141 7.60 10.75 -7.37
C ARG A 141 6.85 10.07 -6.22
N SER A 142 5.51 10.09 -6.23
CA SER A 142 4.67 9.39 -5.25
C SER A 142 4.88 7.86 -5.21
N PHE A 143 5.52 7.26 -6.22
CA PHE A 143 5.86 5.83 -6.21
C PHE A 143 6.97 5.48 -5.21
N THR A 144 7.78 6.46 -4.79
CA THR A 144 8.86 6.28 -3.80
C THR A 144 8.32 5.81 -2.46
N ARG A 145 7.21 6.39 -1.97
CA ARG A 145 6.58 6.02 -0.69
C ARG A 145 6.05 4.59 -0.65
N ARG A 146 5.94 3.91 -1.79
CA ARG A 146 5.47 2.53 -1.88
C ARG A 146 6.58 1.51 -2.13
N CYS A 147 7.65 1.91 -2.84
CA CYS A 147 8.81 1.02 -3.02
C CYS A 147 9.59 0.80 -1.72
N VAL A 148 9.48 1.74 -0.79
CA VAL A 148 10.39 1.88 0.35
C VAL A 148 9.75 1.46 1.68
N THR A 149 8.48 1.05 1.71
CA THR A 149 7.93 0.45 2.94
C THR A 149 8.46 -0.98 3.08
N THR A 150 9.69 -1.05 3.57
CA THR A 150 10.28 -2.20 4.28
C THR A 150 9.43 -2.58 5.50
N ALA A 151 8.64 -1.64 6.03
CA ALA A 151 7.80 -1.80 7.22
C ALA A 151 6.93 -3.08 7.22
N PRO A 152 6.10 -3.38 6.20
CA PRO A 152 5.40 -4.66 6.14
C PRO A 152 6.36 -5.86 6.03
N CYS A 153 7.47 -5.78 5.28
CA CYS A 153 8.45 -6.88 5.23
C CYS A 153 9.10 -7.17 6.60
N SER A 154 9.42 -6.14 7.37
CA SER A 154 10.01 -6.27 8.72
C SER A 154 9.01 -6.79 9.75
N ILE A 155 7.74 -6.39 9.66
CA ILE A 155 6.68 -6.86 10.56
C ILE A 155 6.36 -8.34 10.32
N PHE A 156 6.42 -8.78 9.05
CA PHE A 156 5.99 -10.09 8.63
C PHE A 156 7.11 -11.14 8.53
N MET A 157 8.29 -10.88 9.13
CA MET A 157 9.45 -11.79 9.10
C MET A 157 9.84 -12.26 7.69
N VAL A 158 9.68 -11.40 6.68
CA VAL A 158 10.11 -11.72 5.31
C VAL A 158 11.62 -11.54 5.25
N SER A 159 12.36 -12.65 5.29
CA SER A 159 13.81 -12.59 5.11
C SER A 159 14.13 -12.27 3.65
N ILE A 160 14.79 -11.13 3.43
CA ILE A 160 15.29 -10.70 2.13
C ILE A 160 16.75 -11.16 2.01
N TYR A 161 17.05 -11.94 0.98
CA TYR A 161 18.42 -12.32 0.63
C TYR A 161 18.78 -11.71 -0.72
N ALA A 162 19.89 -10.97 -0.74
CA ALA A 162 20.58 -10.48 -1.93
C ALA A 162 21.65 -11.47 -2.37
#